data_AF-A0AAD5M6X4-F1
#
_entry.id   AF-A0AAD5M6X4-F1
#
_cell.length_a   1.000
_cell.length_b   1.000
_cell.length_c   1.000
_cell.angle_alpha   90.00
_cell.angle_beta   90.00
_cell.angle_gamma   90.00
#
_symmetry.space_group_name_H-M   'P 1'
#
loop_
_entity.id
_entity.type
_entity.pdbx_description
1 polymer ?
#
loop_
_entity_poly.entity_id
_entity_poly.type
_entity_poly.pdbx_seq_one_letter_code
_entity_poly.pdbx_strand_id
1 'polypeptide(L)'
;MVRMFLIGLLLGVASSMLGLFDPAVADAACGIRIRKSYDRLTLDERRLYRRALQLAMDRGHYIKFVEMHTERMSEMEAHRVCMFTYWHRYFLLGFENMLRSLGPEFECITVPYWDEMQHNARFLANVCNNMERCAPIVRDMGGSSSGPFMGITINGAYVAGDRCVNSPPLSSFCESSSRTGSACARCLPRGNLQRVGFPSATSFASVYRQVFTSGAFVSTGQSVEEGMHNSLHAIMGGAMATFQSPSDPLFWSHHAYVDLLLTIYLRCRVGLGRLTDDQKKNNPHAFVRCPHREDPGVFTSDSTVTMRAGEFGIKPVQVNTAGQSLFPFFRNVPSRYYQLADITQLGDVRYTYQIGGLVGMLGMQCDASMPVRRRLESSHLRCKTDLDDGHDADAPESEASNTTLTGEFYLDDDDDKDDGTVKVQAWVDDVRQALQARDPAITKDDEARELEKMICMFYETCRGGIHDYSDTFKRAFNVTAPPPCKPIVDAIKAANSSSCAQLRLPDWKERTVKYFPCDPSDGAYLVGGN
;
A
#
# COMPACT_ATOMS: atom_id res chain seq x y z
N MET A 1 31.70 -53.66 58.41
CA MET A 1 31.04 -53.24 57.16
C MET A 1 29.62 -52.81 57.48
N VAL A 2 29.37 -51.50 57.60
CA VAL A 2 28.05 -50.89 57.68
C VAL A 2 28.12 -49.59 56.88
N ARG A 3 27.30 -49.43 55.85
CA ARG A 3 27.13 -48.17 55.11
C ARG A 3 25.65 -47.76 55.20
N MET A 4 25.38 -46.68 55.93
CA MET A 4 24.15 -45.90 55.88
C MET A 4 24.09 -45.13 54.57
N PHE A 5 22.93 -45.14 53.89
CA PHE A 5 22.61 -44.21 52.81
C PHE A 5 21.61 -43.16 53.32
N LEU A 6 21.99 -41.88 53.23
CA LEU A 6 21.11 -40.74 53.39
C LEU A 6 20.23 -40.58 52.13
N ILE A 7 18.93 -40.36 52.31
CA ILE A 7 18.02 -39.86 51.28
C ILE A 7 17.81 -38.37 51.55
N GLY A 8 18.32 -37.52 50.65
CA GLY A 8 18.15 -36.07 50.65
C GLY A 8 16.93 -35.65 49.83
N LEU A 9 16.11 -34.78 50.43
CA LEU A 9 14.94 -34.11 49.84
C LEU A 9 15.39 -33.13 48.75
N LEU A 10 14.89 -33.26 47.52
CA LEU A 10 15.08 -32.27 46.45
C LEU A 10 13.81 -31.42 46.29
N LEU A 11 13.89 -30.16 46.72
CA LEU A 11 12.95 -29.10 46.40
C LEU A 11 13.21 -28.65 44.96
N GLY A 12 12.25 -28.90 44.05
CA GLY A 12 12.27 -28.38 42.69
C GLY A 12 11.87 -26.90 42.66
N VAL A 13 12.80 -26.04 42.25
CA VAL A 13 12.51 -24.65 41.88
C VAL A 13 12.08 -24.64 40.42
N ALA A 14 10.83 -24.30 40.14
CA ALA A 14 10.36 -24.02 38.80
C ALA A 14 10.88 -22.63 38.37
N SER A 15 11.96 -22.60 37.60
CA SER A 15 12.41 -21.39 36.91
C SER A 15 11.54 -21.13 35.68
N SER A 16 10.68 -20.13 35.76
CA SER A 16 10.02 -19.51 34.60
C SER A 16 11.08 -18.88 33.69
N MET A 17 11.49 -19.57 32.63
CA MET A 17 12.26 -18.95 31.54
C MET A 17 11.31 -18.10 30.68
N LEU A 18 11.16 -16.84 31.05
CA LEU A 18 10.85 -15.79 30.08
C LEU A 18 12.07 -15.66 29.18
N GLY A 19 12.03 -16.32 28.02
CA GLY A 19 13.03 -16.17 26.98
C GLY A 19 13.07 -14.71 26.53
N LEU A 20 14.14 -14.01 26.89
CA LEU A 20 14.50 -12.74 26.29
C LEU A 20 14.83 -13.03 24.82
N PHE A 21 13.90 -12.70 23.93
CA PHE A 21 14.18 -12.61 22.50
C PHE A 21 15.24 -11.52 22.30
N ASP A 22 16.47 -11.93 22.00
CA ASP A 22 17.55 -11.04 21.61
C ASP A 22 17.39 -10.71 20.11
N PRO A 23 17.03 -9.47 19.75
CA PRO A 23 16.78 -9.07 18.36
C PRO A 23 17.99 -9.30 17.45
N ALA A 24 19.20 -9.26 18.00
CA ALA A 24 20.44 -9.47 17.26
C ALA A 24 20.60 -10.91 16.73
N VAL A 25 19.98 -11.90 17.37
CA VAL A 25 20.02 -13.30 16.94
C VAL A 25 19.00 -13.58 15.83
N ALA A 26 17.88 -12.85 15.79
CA ALA A 26 16.83 -13.01 14.78
C ALA A 26 17.24 -12.48 13.38
N ASP A 27 18.08 -11.43 13.31
CA ASP A 27 18.57 -10.86 12.03
C ASP A 27 19.51 -11.85 11.30
N ALA A 28 20.17 -12.76 12.04
CA ALA A 28 21.05 -13.78 11.47
C ALA A 28 20.30 -14.97 10.83
N ALA A 29 19.08 -15.27 11.29
CA ALA A 29 18.28 -16.40 10.81
C ALA A 29 17.36 -16.02 9.63
N CYS A 30 16.78 -14.82 9.65
CA CYS A 30 15.85 -14.36 8.61
C CYS A 30 16.51 -13.54 7.49
N GLY A 31 17.70 -12.99 7.72
CA GLY A 31 18.30 -11.98 6.85
C GLY A 31 17.50 -10.66 6.86
N ILE A 32 17.80 -9.78 5.89
CA ILE A 32 17.09 -8.51 5.72
C ILE A 32 15.61 -8.79 5.39
N ARG A 33 14.71 -8.00 5.96
CA ARG A 33 13.28 -8.08 5.67
C ARG A 33 13.00 -7.68 4.22
N ILE A 34 12.31 -8.54 3.46
CA ILE A 34 11.93 -8.27 2.06
C ILE A 34 10.42 -8.24 1.95
N ARG A 35 9.84 -7.06 1.71
CA ARG A 35 8.41 -6.92 1.40
C ARG A 35 8.16 -7.24 -0.07
N LYS A 36 7.30 -8.22 -0.32
CA LYS A 36 6.92 -8.67 -1.67
C LYS A 36 5.53 -8.17 -2.05
N SER A 37 5.24 -8.12 -3.35
CA SER A 37 3.85 -8.03 -3.81
C SER A 37 3.08 -9.23 -3.27
N TYR A 38 1.83 -9.03 -2.85
CA TYR A 38 0.98 -10.13 -2.41
C TYR A 38 0.87 -11.23 -3.48
N ASP A 39 0.88 -10.85 -4.76
CA ASP A 39 0.80 -11.77 -5.89
C ASP A 39 2.01 -12.69 -5.97
N ARG A 40 3.16 -12.24 -5.46
CA ARG A 40 4.45 -12.95 -5.44
C ARG A 40 4.68 -13.77 -4.18
N LEU A 41 3.75 -13.71 -3.22
CA LEU A 41 3.75 -14.65 -2.11
C LEU A 41 3.35 -16.03 -2.61
N THR A 42 4.15 -17.03 -2.25
CA THR A 42 3.79 -18.44 -2.34
C THR A 42 2.50 -18.73 -1.56
N LEU A 43 1.82 -19.84 -1.87
CA LEU A 43 0.60 -20.21 -1.15
C LEU A 43 0.84 -20.34 0.36
N ASP A 44 2.02 -20.81 0.78
CA ASP A 44 2.35 -20.96 2.19
C ASP A 44 2.66 -19.62 2.86
N GLU A 45 3.34 -18.69 2.18
CA GLU A 45 3.50 -17.31 2.68
C GLU A 45 2.15 -16.61 2.83
N ARG A 46 1.22 -16.77 1.87
CA ARG A 46 -0.14 -16.21 1.97
C ARG A 46 -0.90 -16.79 3.15
N ARG A 47 -0.80 -18.11 3.36
CA ARG A 47 -1.41 -18.79 4.52
C ARG A 47 -0.79 -18.33 5.83
N LEU A 48 0.54 -18.20 5.90
CA LEU A 48 1.27 -17.72 7.07
C LEU A 48 0.81 -16.30 7.45
N TYR A 49 0.73 -15.40 6.47
CA TYR A 49 0.26 -14.03 6.69
C TYR A 49 -1.18 -13.96 7.19
N ARG A 50 -2.10 -14.74 6.60
CA ARG A 50 -3.49 -14.82 7.11
C ARG A 50 -3.57 -15.36 8.53
N ARG A 51 -2.78 -16.39 8.88
CA ARG A 51 -2.72 -16.94 10.25
C ARG A 51 -2.16 -15.92 11.23
N ALA A 52 -1.13 -15.17 10.86
CA ALA A 52 -0.54 -14.12 11.69
C ALA A 52 -1.59 -13.03 12.00
N LEU A 53 -2.35 -12.59 10.99
CA LEU A 53 -3.44 -11.63 11.16
C LEU A 53 -4.54 -12.16 12.09
N GLN A 54 -5.00 -13.40 11.89
CA GLN A 54 -6.00 -14.03 12.77
C GLN A 54 -5.51 -14.09 14.22
N LEU A 55 -4.28 -14.56 14.43
CA LEU A 55 -3.71 -14.67 15.77
C LEU A 55 -3.50 -13.29 16.43
N ALA A 56 -3.11 -12.28 15.66
CA ALA A 56 -3.03 -10.90 16.15
C ALA A 56 -4.39 -10.35 16.60
N MET A 57 -5.45 -10.67 15.86
CA MET A 57 -6.82 -10.29 16.21
C MET A 57 -7.30 -11.06 17.45
N ASP A 58 -7.11 -12.38 17.49
CA ASP A 58 -7.50 -13.24 18.60
C ASP A 58 -6.81 -12.85 19.92
N ARG A 59 -5.55 -12.41 19.86
CA ARG A 59 -4.78 -11.92 21.03
C ARG A 59 -5.09 -10.47 21.41
N GLY A 60 -5.95 -9.78 20.66
CA GLY A 60 -6.28 -8.37 20.89
C GLY A 60 -5.13 -7.40 20.61
N HIS A 61 -4.08 -7.84 19.91
CA HIS A 61 -2.99 -6.95 19.50
C HIS A 61 -3.42 -6.07 18.31
N TYR A 62 -4.21 -6.62 17.39
CA TYR A 62 -4.63 -5.93 16.18
C TYR A 62 -5.44 -4.66 16.46
N ILE A 63 -6.42 -4.73 17.38
CA ILE A 63 -7.27 -3.59 17.76
C ILE A 63 -6.49 -2.43 18.37
N LYS A 64 -5.32 -2.68 18.97
CA LYS A 64 -4.43 -1.63 19.49
C LYS A 64 -3.88 -0.72 18.40
N PHE A 65 -3.70 -1.21 17.18
CA PHE A 65 -3.26 -0.39 16.06
C PHE A 65 -4.39 0.49 15.52
N VAL A 66 -5.64 0.01 15.56
CA VAL A 66 -6.82 0.84 15.28
C VAL A 66 -6.95 1.96 16.32
N GLU A 67 -6.71 1.66 17.60
CA GLU A 67 -6.65 2.67 18.67
C GLU A 67 -5.58 3.74 18.39
N MET A 68 -4.41 3.36 17.89
CA MET A 68 -3.37 4.33 17.51
C MET A 68 -3.82 5.27 16.42
N HIS A 69 -4.38 4.74 15.33
CA HIS A 69 -4.75 5.52 14.17
C HIS A 69 -5.95 6.45 14.43
N THR A 70 -6.85 6.05 15.34
CA THR A 70 -8.04 6.82 15.71
C THR A 70 -7.80 7.78 16.88
N GLU A 71 -6.66 7.71 17.58
CA GLU A 71 -6.31 8.65 18.63
C GLU A 71 -6.00 10.03 18.05
N ARG A 72 -6.55 11.09 18.66
CA ARG A 72 -6.55 12.44 18.08
C ARG A 72 -5.16 12.98 17.75
N MET A 73 -4.20 12.89 18.67
CA MET A 73 -2.85 13.44 18.41
C MET A 73 -2.12 12.65 17.33
N SER A 74 -2.34 11.34 17.31
CA SER A 74 -1.78 10.41 16.33
C SER A 74 -2.38 10.67 14.93
N GLU A 75 -3.70 10.81 14.82
CA GLU A 75 -4.40 11.12 13.57
C GLU A 75 -3.94 12.47 12.97
N MET A 76 -3.66 13.47 13.81
CA MET A 76 -3.17 14.78 13.37
C MET A 76 -1.78 14.72 12.70
N GLU A 77 -0.94 13.75 13.09
CA GLU A 77 0.36 13.51 12.43
C GLU A 77 0.27 12.46 11.31
N ALA A 78 -0.79 11.65 11.31
CA ALA A 78 -1.02 10.63 10.30
C ALA A 78 -1.51 11.22 8.97
N HIS A 79 -2.35 12.27 8.97
CA HIS A 79 -3.01 12.76 7.74
C HIS A 79 -2.99 14.28 7.58
N ARG A 80 -2.97 14.73 6.32
CA ARG A 80 -3.06 16.13 5.87
C ARG A 80 -1.94 16.97 6.46
N VAL A 81 -0.75 16.39 6.44
CA VAL A 81 0.46 16.92 7.04
C VAL A 81 1.67 16.36 6.30
N CYS A 82 2.75 17.13 6.27
CA CYS A 82 4.00 16.76 5.60
C CYS A 82 4.65 15.45 6.10
N MET A 83 4.25 14.95 7.26
CA MET A 83 4.79 13.73 7.86
C MET A 83 3.95 12.48 7.56
N PHE A 84 2.85 12.59 6.82
CA PHE A 84 1.94 11.48 6.45
C PHE A 84 2.68 10.19 6.08
N THR A 85 3.63 10.26 5.15
CA THR A 85 4.34 9.06 4.65
C THR A 85 5.27 8.45 5.70
N TYR A 86 5.93 9.27 6.54
CA TYR A 86 6.82 8.78 7.58
C TYR A 86 6.08 8.26 8.81
N TRP A 87 4.96 8.89 9.17
CA TRP A 87 4.10 8.41 10.24
C TRP A 87 3.59 6.99 9.92
N HIS A 88 3.10 6.78 8.69
CA HIS A 88 2.63 5.47 8.24
C HIS A 88 3.77 4.45 8.08
N ARG A 89 4.99 4.85 7.70
CA ARG A 89 6.18 3.98 7.74
C ARG A 89 6.47 3.47 9.15
N TYR A 90 6.47 4.37 10.14
CA TYR A 90 6.67 4.01 11.55
C TYR A 90 5.55 3.06 12.04
N PHE A 91 4.31 3.32 11.63
CA PHE A 91 3.15 2.48 11.95
C PHE A 91 3.28 1.05 11.39
N LEU A 92 3.68 0.93 10.12
CA LEU A 92 3.93 -0.37 9.47
C LEU A 92 5.04 -1.16 10.13
N LEU A 93 6.14 -0.50 10.53
CA LEU A 93 7.25 -1.16 11.21
C LEU A 93 6.83 -1.73 12.57
N GLY A 94 6.04 -0.98 13.34
CA GLY A 94 5.46 -1.48 14.58
C GLY A 94 4.50 -2.63 14.36
N PHE A 95 3.66 -2.57 13.34
CA PHE A 95 2.72 -3.64 13.02
C PHE A 95 3.43 -4.92 12.58
N GLU A 96 4.45 -4.80 11.73
CA GLU A 96 5.27 -5.92 11.31
C GLU A 96 6.04 -6.53 12.49
N ASN A 97 6.61 -5.72 13.37
CA ASN A 97 7.25 -6.20 14.60
C ASN A 97 6.26 -6.94 15.51
N MET A 98 5.01 -6.49 15.58
CA MET A 98 3.96 -7.20 16.31
C MET A 98 3.69 -8.56 15.70
N LEU A 99 3.51 -8.67 14.37
CA LEU A 99 3.31 -9.95 13.71
C LEU A 99 4.49 -10.91 13.93
N ARG A 100 5.73 -10.40 13.82
CA ARG A 100 6.96 -11.17 14.06
C ARG A 100 7.08 -11.69 15.49
N SER A 101 6.45 -11.01 16.45
CA SER A 101 6.47 -11.40 17.86
C SER A 101 5.46 -12.51 18.24
N LEU A 102 4.58 -12.90 17.31
CA LEU A 102 3.47 -13.82 17.64
C LEU A 102 3.93 -15.27 17.92
N GLY A 103 5.13 -15.63 17.49
CA GLY A 103 5.75 -16.94 17.72
C GLY A 103 6.85 -17.25 16.69
N PRO A 104 7.61 -18.33 16.88
CA PRO A 104 8.74 -18.67 16.02
C PRO A 104 8.39 -18.79 14.52
N GLU A 105 7.21 -19.32 14.17
CA GLU A 105 6.82 -19.44 12.75
C GLU A 105 6.64 -18.09 12.05
N PHE A 106 6.39 -17.02 12.80
CA PHE A 106 6.15 -15.67 12.26
C PHE A 106 7.40 -14.81 12.30
N GLU A 107 8.52 -15.29 12.87
CA GLU A 107 9.67 -14.45 13.17
C GLU A 107 10.26 -13.77 11.94
N CYS A 108 10.15 -14.39 10.76
CA CYS A 108 10.62 -13.83 9.49
C CYS A 108 9.54 -13.13 8.65
N ILE A 109 8.31 -12.99 9.17
CA ILE A 109 7.22 -12.40 8.41
C ILE A 109 7.47 -10.94 8.08
N THR A 110 7.00 -10.52 6.91
CA THR A 110 6.97 -9.15 6.42
C THR A 110 5.58 -8.80 5.93
N VAL A 111 5.18 -7.53 6.03
CA VAL A 111 3.92 -7.08 5.46
C VAL A 111 4.04 -7.03 3.93
N PRO A 112 3.26 -7.81 3.15
CA PRO A 112 3.26 -7.71 1.70
C PRO A 112 2.58 -6.42 1.25
N TYR A 113 2.98 -5.87 0.11
CA TYR A 113 2.27 -4.74 -0.50
C TYR A 113 1.20 -5.21 -1.48
N TRP A 114 0.13 -4.41 -1.61
CA TRP A 114 -0.90 -4.60 -2.62
C TRP A 114 -0.52 -3.78 -3.85
N ASP A 115 -0.09 -4.44 -4.93
CA ASP A 115 0.22 -3.75 -6.19
C ASP A 115 -1.06 -3.29 -6.89
N GLU A 116 -1.62 -2.18 -6.44
CA GLU A 116 -2.87 -1.62 -6.95
C GLU A 116 -2.74 -1.12 -8.38
N MET A 117 -1.55 -0.64 -8.76
CA MET A 117 -1.29 -0.19 -10.12
C MET A 117 -1.31 -1.35 -11.10
N GLN A 118 -0.70 -2.49 -10.75
CA GLN A 118 -0.77 -3.70 -11.55
C GLN A 118 -2.20 -4.25 -11.66
N HIS A 119 -2.94 -4.29 -10.54
CA HIS A 119 -4.32 -4.75 -10.56
C HIS A 119 -5.24 -3.81 -11.35
N ASN A 120 -4.97 -2.51 -11.33
CA ASN A 120 -5.67 -1.56 -12.18
C ASN A 120 -5.32 -1.76 -13.67
N ALA A 121 -4.07 -2.10 -14.01
CA ALA A 121 -3.69 -2.44 -15.38
C ALA A 121 -4.50 -3.63 -15.93
N ARG A 122 -4.69 -4.68 -15.11
CA ARG A 122 -5.55 -5.83 -15.45
C ARG A 122 -7.01 -5.42 -15.63
N PHE A 123 -7.52 -4.54 -14.77
CA PHE A 123 -8.87 -3.99 -14.88
C PHE A 123 -9.05 -3.19 -16.19
N LEU A 124 -8.10 -2.30 -16.51
CA LEU A 124 -8.11 -1.53 -17.76
C LEU A 124 -8.04 -2.43 -19.00
N ALA A 125 -7.29 -3.52 -18.94
CA ALA A 125 -7.15 -4.50 -20.01
C ALA A 125 -8.33 -5.47 -20.15
N ASN A 126 -9.38 -5.35 -19.32
CA ASN A 126 -10.51 -6.29 -19.20
C ASN A 126 -10.10 -7.74 -18.88
N VAL A 127 -8.94 -7.95 -18.25
CA VAL A 127 -8.54 -9.26 -17.70
C VAL A 127 -9.46 -9.66 -16.54
N CYS A 128 -10.02 -8.66 -15.86
CA CYS A 128 -10.96 -8.77 -14.75
C CYS A 128 -11.88 -7.53 -14.77
N ASN A 129 -13.04 -7.61 -14.12
CA ASN A 129 -14.10 -6.59 -14.24
C ASN A 129 -14.52 -5.94 -12.91
N ASN A 130 -13.87 -6.28 -11.80
CA ASN A 130 -14.05 -5.60 -10.51
C ASN A 130 -12.84 -5.81 -9.62
N MET A 131 -12.72 -4.99 -8.58
CA MET A 131 -11.59 -4.99 -7.66
C MET A 131 -11.36 -6.36 -7.03
N GLU A 132 -12.41 -7.04 -6.56
CA GLU A 132 -12.28 -8.36 -5.92
C GLU A 132 -11.79 -9.44 -6.88
N ARG A 133 -12.15 -9.41 -8.18
CA ARG A 133 -11.67 -10.36 -9.20
C ARG A 133 -10.26 -10.03 -9.67
N CYS A 134 -9.90 -8.76 -9.72
CA CYS A 134 -8.58 -8.32 -10.13
C CYS A 134 -7.52 -8.61 -9.06
N ALA A 135 -7.84 -8.49 -7.77
CA ALA A 135 -6.87 -8.56 -6.68
C ALA A 135 -7.03 -9.83 -5.81
N PRO A 136 -6.10 -10.81 -5.89
CA PRO A 136 -6.12 -12.00 -5.04
C PRO A 136 -6.15 -11.69 -3.54
N ILE A 137 -5.44 -10.65 -3.10
CA ILE A 137 -5.42 -10.23 -1.70
C ILE A 137 -6.82 -9.92 -1.15
N VAL A 138 -7.71 -9.32 -1.95
CA VAL A 138 -9.08 -9.00 -1.51
C VAL A 138 -9.85 -10.26 -1.16
N ARG A 139 -9.74 -11.29 -2.01
CA ARG A 139 -10.39 -12.59 -1.81
C ARG A 139 -9.81 -13.32 -0.60
N ASP A 140 -8.48 -13.34 -0.51
CA ASP A 140 -7.75 -14.01 0.57
C ASP A 140 -7.97 -13.32 1.93
N MET A 141 -8.29 -12.02 1.95
CA MET A 141 -8.65 -11.27 3.15
C MET A 141 -10.15 -11.32 3.47
N GLY A 142 -10.88 -12.32 2.98
CA GLY A 142 -12.28 -12.60 3.31
C GLY A 142 -13.30 -12.10 2.28
N GLY A 143 -12.86 -11.48 1.18
CA GLY A 143 -13.74 -10.93 0.15
C GLY A 143 -14.64 -9.80 0.67
N SER A 144 -15.75 -9.54 -0.03
CA SER A 144 -16.65 -8.43 0.30
C SER A 144 -18.13 -8.78 0.38
N SER A 145 -18.54 -9.99 -0.02
CA SER A 145 -19.95 -10.34 -0.27
C SER A 145 -20.56 -11.35 0.71
N SER A 146 -19.79 -11.88 1.65
CA SER A 146 -20.29 -12.78 2.71
C SER A 146 -20.60 -12.04 4.01
N GLY A 147 -21.50 -12.57 4.83
CA GLY A 147 -21.81 -12.03 6.17
C GLY A 147 -23.11 -11.21 6.23
N PRO A 148 -23.58 -10.85 7.44
CA PRO A 148 -24.84 -10.13 7.63
C PRO A 148 -24.79 -8.67 7.15
N PHE A 149 -25.97 -8.13 6.80
CA PHE A 149 -26.15 -6.70 6.55
C PHE A 149 -26.24 -5.95 7.88
N MET A 150 -25.10 -5.47 8.39
CA MET A 150 -25.05 -4.69 9.62
C MET A 150 -23.79 -3.83 9.71
N GLY A 151 -23.86 -2.74 10.46
CA GLY A 151 -22.71 -1.99 10.94
C GLY A 151 -22.33 -2.37 12.37
N ILE A 152 -21.13 -1.97 12.80
CA ILE A 152 -20.62 -2.17 14.17
C ILE A 152 -19.91 -0.92 14.65
N THR A 153 -19.77 -0.76 15.97
CA THR A 153 -19.03 0.35 16.57
C THR A 153 -17.59 -0.07 16.83
N ILE A 154 -16.65 0.42 16.00
CA ILE A 154 -15.23 0.10 16.09
C ILE A 154 -14.52 1.25 16.80
N ASN A 155 -13.90 0.95 17.95
CA ASN A 155 -13.23 1.91 18.82
C ASN A 155 -14.02 3.23 19.02
N GLY A 156 -15.34 3.12 19.22
CA GLY A 156 -16.22 4.24 19.57
C GLY A 156 -16.91 4.93 18.40
N ALA A 157 -16.58 4.58 17.15
CA ALA A 157 -17.25 5.11 15.96
C ALA A 157 -18.10 4.04 15.27
N TYR A 158 -19.31 4.40 14.87
CA TYR A 158 -20.17 3.51 14.09
C TYR A 158 -19.67 3.42 12.65
N VAL A 159 -19.40 2.20 12.19
CA VAL A 159 -18.91 1.88 10.85
C VAL A 159 -19.93 0.98 10.16
N ALA A 160 -20.31 1.33 8.94
CA ALA A 160 -21.23 0.57 8.11
C ALA A 160 -20.65 0.37 6.70
N GLY A 161 -21.10 -0.70 6.05
CA GLY A 161 -20.75 -1.06 4.67
C GLY A 161 -21.88 -1.87 4.05
N ASP A 162 -21.61 -2.53 2.92
CA ASP A 162 -22.58 -3.46 2.30
C ASP A 162 -22.83 -4.65 3.23
N ARG A 163 -21.77 -5.29 3.73
CA ARG A 163 -21.87 -6.42 4.67
C ARG A 163 -20.83 -6.33 5.76
N CYS A 164 -21.16 -6.85 6.94
CA CYS A 164 -20.19 -7.18 7.96
C CYS A 164 -19.57 -8.53 7.62
N VAL A 165 -18.43 -8.51 6.92
CA VAL A 165 -17.76 -9.69 6.40
C VAL A 165 -17.18 -10.52 7.52
N ASN A 166 -17.58 -11.79 7.60
CA ASN A 166 -17.20 -12.73 8.65
C ASN A 166 -16.40 -13.93 8.12
N SER A 167 -15.90 -13.86 6.88
CA SER A 167 -14.96 -14.85 6.35
C SER A 167 -13.55 -14.59 6.92
N PRO A 168 -12.73 -15.62 7.16
CA PRO A 168 -11.37 -15.42 7.65
C PRO A 168 -10.54 -14.49 6.75
N PRO A 169 -9.65 -13.64 7.31
CA PRO A 169 -9.31 -13.54 8.74
C PRO A 169 -10.31 -12.72 9.57
N LEU A 170 -11.33 -12.10 8.97
CA LEU A 170 -12.23 -11.16 9.63
C LEU A 170 -13.15 -11.80 10.68
N SER A 171 -13.34 -13.12 10.63
CA SER A 171 -14.00 -13.90 11.69
C SER A 171 -13.33 -13.78 13.07
N SER A 172 -12.05 -13.39 13.11
CA SER A 172 -11.28 -13.18 14.36
C SER A 172 -11.35 -11.74 14.87
N PHE A 173 -11.95 -10.81 14.10
CA PHE A 173 -11.92 -9.39 14.44
C PHE A 173 -12.71 -9.08 15.72
N CYS A 174 -12.14 -8.18 16.53
CA CYS A 174 -12.77 -7.60 17.70
C CYS A 174 -12.70 -6.07 17.65
N GLU A 175 -13.83 -5.44 17.94
CA GLU A 175 -14.09 -4.02 17.69
C GLU A 175 -13.55 -3.07 18.77
N SER A 176 -13.11 -3.58 19.92
CA SER A 176 -12.48 -2.80 20.99
C SER A 176 -11.64 -3.69 21.91
N SER A 177 -10.71 -3.10 22.68
CA SER A 177 -9.83 -3.86 23.59
C SER A 177 -10.53 -4.43 24.81
N SER A 178 -11.65 -3.84 25.23
CA SER A 178 -12.47 -4.34 26.34
C SER A 178 -13.36 -5.52 25.94
N ARG A 179 -13.52 -5.79 24.63
CA ARG A 179 -14.25 -6.95 24.13
C ARG A 179 -13.29 -8.10 23.83
N THR A 180 -13.70 -9.31 24.17
CA THR A 180 -12.91 -10.53 23.93
C THR A 180 -13.81 -11.73 23.65
N GLY A 181 -13.25 -12.77 23.03
CA GLY A 181 -13.91 -14.06 22.85
C GLY A 181 -15.22 -13.94 22.07
N SER A 182 -16.32 -14.44 22.66
CA SER A 182 -17.65 -14.42 22.04
C SER A 182 -18.36 -13.07 22.12
N ALA A 183 -17.81 -12.08 22.83
CA ALA A 183 -18.36 -10.74 22.90
C ALA A 183 -17.96 -9.86 21.71
N CYS A 184 -16.96 -10.29 20.93
CA CYS A 184 -16.53 -9.63 19.71
C CYS A 184 -17.58 -9.79 18.60
N ALA A 185 -17.69 -8.79 17.72
CA ALA A 185 -18.54 -8.84 16.54
C ALA A 185 -18.18 -9.98 15.58
N ARG A 186 -16.89 -10.36 15.49
CA ARG A 186 -16.39 -11.43 14.60
C ARG A 186 -16.74 -11.22 13.12
N CYS A 187 -16.80 -9.95 12.73
CA CYS A 187 -16.99 -9.51 11.37
C CYS A 187 -16.51 -8.07 11.21
N LEU A 188 -16.29 -7.64 9.96
CA LEU A 188 -15.90 -6.27 9.64
C LEU A 188 -16.77 -5.68 8.52
N PRO A 189 -17.39 -4.49 8.70
CA PRO A 189 -18.13 -3.82 7.64
C PRO A 189 -17.23 -3.43 6.47
N ARG A 190 -17.51 -3.96 5.27
CA ARG A 190 -16.85 -3.63 4.01
C ARG A 190 -17.85 -3.13 2.96
N GLY A 191 -17.41 -2.29 2.04
CA GLY A 191 -18.15 -2.06 0.80
C GLY A 191 -18.12 -3.28 -0.10
N ASN A 192 -19.00 -3.33 -1.11
CA ASN A 192 -19.07 -4.46 -2.04
C ASN A 192 -18.03 -4.32 -3.16
N LEU A 193 -16.89 -4.96 -2.99
CA LEU A 193 -15.74 -4.89 -3.90
C LEU A 193 -15.95 -5.69 -5.21
N GLN A 194 -17.07 -6.42 -5.33
CA GLN A 194 -17.51 -7.03 -6.59
C GLN A 194 -18.26 -6.04 -7.50
N ARG A 195 -18.63 -4.85 -6.98
CA ARG A 195 -19.39 -3.82 -7.70
C ARG A 195 -18.59 -2.58 -8.06
N VAL A 196 -17.31 -2.52 -7.71
CA VAL A 196 -16.44 -1.38 -7.98
C VAL A 196 -15.18 -1.81 -8.74
N GLY A 197 -14.69 -0.92 -9.61
CA GLY A 197 -13.38 -1.05 -10.25
C GLY A 197 -12.28 -0.35 -9.44
N PHE A 198 -11.07 -0.35 -9.98
CA PHE A 198 -9.97 0.44 -9.44
C PHE A 198 -10.14 1.92 -9.82
N PRO A 199 -9.82 2.87 -8.91
CA PRO A 199 -9.96 4.29 -9.20
C PRO A 199 -8.86 4.75 -10.16
N SER A 200 -9.16 5.72 -11.01
CA SER A 200 -8.22 6.25 -12.01
C SER A 200 -6.90 6.76 -11.42
N ALA A 201 -6.92 7.22 -10.17
CA ALA A 201 -5.74 7.66 -9.42
C ALA A 201 -4.71 6.55 -9.20
N THR A 202 -5.09 5.27 -9.31
CA THR A 202 -4.17 4.13 -9.22
C THR A 202 -3.58 3.73 -10.58
N SER A 203 -3.93 4.42 -11.67
CA SER A 203 -3.35 4.15 -12.99
C SER A 203 -1.88 4.58 -13.05
N PHE A 204 -1.08 3.92 -13.91
CA PHE A 204 0.34 4.24 -14.08
C PHE A 204 0.59 5.73 -14.34
N ALA A 205 -0.18 6.34 -15.24
CA ALA A 205 -0.02 7.76 -15.58
C ALA A 205 -0.27 8.68 -14.36
N SER A 206 -1.31 8.38 -13.55
CA SER A 206 -1.61 9.20 -12.38
C SER A 206 -0.62 8.94 -11.23
N VAL A 207 -0.23 7.70 -10.97
CA VAL A 207 0.78 7.37 -9.94
C VAL A 207 2.14 8.00 -10.29
N TYR A 208 2.56 7.94 -11.56
CA TYR A 208 3.78 8.62 -12.02
C TYR A 208 3.74 10.12 -11.69
N ARG A 209 2.62 10.78 -11.99
CA ARG A 209 2.39 12.20 -11.73
C ARG A 209 2.43 12.54 -10.24
N GLN A 210 1.84 11.70 -9.40
CA GLN A 210 1.83 11.86 -7.94
C GLN A 210 3.24 11.75 -7.35
N VAL A 211 4.05 10.81 -7.85
CA VAL A 211 5.39 10.54 -7.31
C VAL A 211 6.43 11.54 -7.81
N PHE A 212 6.47 11.81 -9.13
CA PHE A 212 7.65 12.44 -9.73
C PHE A 212 7.52 13.92 -10.08
N THR A 213 6.32 14.43 -10.37
CA THR A 213 6.24 15.80 -10.90
C THR A 213 6.12 16.91 -9.86
N SER A 214 5.83 16.58 -8.60
CA SER A 214 5.81 17.58 -7.53
C SER A 214 7.23 18.01 -7.09
N GLY A 215 8.22 17.13 -7.28
CA GLY A 215 9.66 17.42 -7.11
C GLY A 215 10.16 17.48 -5.66
N ALA A 216 9.34 17.93 -4.71
CA ALA A 216 9.70 18.07 -3.29
C ALA A 216 8.98 17.05 -2.39
N PHE A 217 9.60 16.73 -1.25
CA PHE A 217 9.13 15.68 -0.33
C PHE A 217 7.69 15.92 0.14
N VAL A 218 7.41 17.14 0.62
CA VAL A 218 6.08 17.51 1.15
C VAL A 218 5.02 17.39 0.06
N SER A 219 5.30 17.88 -1.13
CA SER A 219 4.35 17.86 -2.24
C SER A 219 4.16 16.47 -2.84
N THR A 220 5.18 15.60 -2.83
CA THR A 220 5.04 14.18 -3.19
C THR A 220 4.16 13.46 -2.18
N GLY A 221 4.43 13.63 -0.88
CA GLY A 221 3.61 13.03 0.19
C GLY A 221 2.15 13.43 0.07
N GLN A 222 1.88 14.73 -0.12
CA GLN A 222 0.53 15.24 -0.33
C GLN A 222 -0.13 14.68 -1.61
N SER A 223 0.60 14.63 -2.73
CA SER A 223 0.05 14.13 -4.00
C SER A 223 -0.33 12.65 -3.92
N VAL A 224 0.45 11.83 -3.21
CA VAL A 224 0.15 10.41 -2.97
C VAL A 224 -1.04 10.27 -2.02
N GLU A 225 -1.08 11.05 -0.92
CA GLU A 225 -2.20 11.06 0.04
C GLU A 225 -3.52 11.42 -0.64
N GLU A 226 -3.57 12.56 -1.33
CA GLU A 226 -4.78 13.09 -1.98
C GLU A 226 -5.17 12.31 -3.25
N GLY A 227 -4.20 11.63 -3.86
CA GLY A 227 -4.36 10.84 -5.08
C GLY A 227 -4.79 9.40 -4.80
N MET A 228 -3.86 8.47 -5.04
CA MET A 228 -4.14 7.04 -5.03
C MET A 228 -4.59 6.54 -3.66
N HIS A 229 -4.05 7.09 -2.56
CA HIS A 229 -4.38 6.68 -1.19
C HIS A 229 -5.84 6.97 -0.85
N ASN A 230 -6.24 8.25 -0.90
CA ASN A 230 -7.62 8.64 -0.61
C ASN A 230 -8.62 8.00 -1.58
N SER A 231 -8.26 7.88 -2.86
CA SER A 231 -9.13 7.28 -3.87
C SER A 231 -9.43 5.81 -3.59
N LEU A 232 -8.43 5.04 -3.15
CA LEU A 232 -8.63 3.63 -2.81
C LEU A 232 -9.45 3.47 -1.53
N HIS A 233 -9.12 4.23 -0.48
CA HIS A 233 -9.91 4.26 0.76
C HIS A 233 -11.39 4.60 0.48
N ALA A 234 -11.64 5.62 -0.34
CA ALA A 234 -12.99 6.07 -0.67
C ALA A 234 -13.79 5.02 -1.45
N ILE A 235 -13.20 4.42 -2.50
CA ILE A 235 -13.93 3.48 -3.37
C ILE A 235 -14.21 2.14 -2.66
N MET A 236 -13.36 1.74 -1.72
CA MET A 236 -13.55 0.50 -0.98
C MET A 236 -14.73 0.56 0.01
N GLY A 237 -15.09 1.75 0.49
CA GLY A 237 -16.19 1.93 1.43
C GLY A 237 -15.96 1.20 2.76
N GLY A 238 -17.02 1.03 3.55
CA GLY A 238 -16.94 0.29 4.82
C GLY A 238 -15.94 0.91 5.79
N ALA A 239 -15.23 0.06 6.53
CA ALA A 239 -14.13 0.46 7.40
C ALA A 239 -13.03 1.23 6.67
N MET A 240 -12.68 0.82 5.44
CA MET A 240 -11.64 1.49 4.63
C MET A 240 -11.97 2.94 4.29
N ALA A 241 -13.24 3.35 4.32
CA ALA A 241 -13.66 4.73 4.10
C ALA A 241 -13.78 5.56 5.40
N THR A 242 -13.16 5.13 6.50
CA THR A 242 -13.20 5.81 7.81
C THR A 242 -11.83 5.81 8.49
N PHE A 243 -11.65 6.56 9.60
CA PHE A 243 -10.43 6.48 10.41
C PHE A 243 -10.24 5.12 11.10
N GLN A 244 -11.27 4.27 11.11
CA GLN A 244 -11.17 2.89 11.55
C GLN A 244 -10.57 2.00 10.46
N SER A 245 -10.08 2.54 9.33
CA SER A 245 -9.52 1.77 8.21
C SER A 245 -8.47 0.71 8.58
N PRO A 246 -7.59 0.87 9.59
CA PRO A 246 -6.68 -0.21 9.99
C PRO A 246 -7.39 -1.46 10.54
N SER A 247 -8.69 -1.38 10.85
CA SER A 247 -9.50 -2.54 11.20
C SER A 247 -9.61 -3.54 10.04
N ASP A 248 -9.46 -3.07 8.80
CA ASP A 248 -9.41 -3.89 7.60
C ASP A 248 -7.97 -4.36 7.32
N PRO A 249 -7.70 -5.68 7.20
CA PRO A 249 -6.37 -6.19 6.84
C PRO A 249 -5.79 -5.65 5.54
N LEU A 250 -6.64 -5.21 4.60
CA LEU A 250 -6.19 -4.61 3.34
C LEU A 250 -5.47 -3.27 3.55
N PHE A 251 -5.74 -2.56 4.65
CA PHE A 251 -5.04 -1.34 5.04
C PHE A 251 -3.52 -1.53 5.07
N TRP A 252 -3.04 -2.63 5.65
CA TRP A 252 -1.60 -2.84 5.86
C TRP A 252 -0.85 -3.02 4.54
N SER A 253 -1.45 -3.74 3.61
CA SER A 253 -0.87 -3.95 2.27
C SER A 253 -1.03 -2.73 1.37
N HIS A 254 -2.12 -1.97 1.51
CA HIS A 254 -2.28 -0.66 0.87
C HIS A 254 -1.19 0.32 1.33
N HIS A 255 -1.00 0.47 2.65
CA HIS A 255 0.01 1.37 3.19
C HIS A 255 1.44 0.87 2.94
N ALA A 256 1.68 -0.44 2.83
CA ALA A 256 2.97 -0.96 2.36
C ALA A 256 3.23 -0.54 0.90
N TYR A 257 2.21 -0.42 0.06
CA TYR A 257 2.35 0.12 -1.29
C TYR A 257 2.59 1.64 -1.29
N VAL A 258 1.89 2.41 -0.45
CA VAL A 258 2.17 3.84 -0.23
C VAL A 258 3.62 4.06 0.24
N ASP A 259 4.09 3.23 1.16
CA ASP A 259 5.46 3.25 1.64
C ASP A 259 6.49 2.87 0.56
N LEU A 260 6.15 1.95 -0.34
CA LEU A 260 6.95 1.63 -1.52
C LEU A 260 7.05 2.85 -2.44
N LEU A 261 5.96 3.58 -2.70
CA LEU A 261 6.00 4.82 -3.51
C LEU A 261 6.90 5.90 -2.86
N LEU A 262 6.82 6.08 -1.54
CA LEU A 262 7.76 6.95 -0.80
C LEU A 262 9.21 6.47 -0.99
N THR A 263 9.46 5.17 -0.88
CA THR A 263 10.79 4.58 -1.05
C THR A 263 11.34 4.80 -2.45
N ILE A 264 10.50 4.66 -3.49
CA ILE A 264 10.85 4.96 -4.88
C ILE A 264 11.23 6.43 -5.04
N TYR A 265 10.42 7.34 -4.50
CA TYR A 265 10.73 8.77 -4.52
C TYR A 265 12.09 9.07 -3.86
N LEU A 266 12.34 8.52 -2.65
CA LEU A 266 13.59 8.71 -1.92
C LEU A 266 14.78 8.13 -2.69
N ARG A 267 14.64 6.93 -3.27
CA ARG A 267 15.67 6.34 -4.14
C ARG A 267 16.01 7.26 -5.30
N CYS A 268 15.00 7.83 -5.95
CA CYS A 268 15.15 8.61 -7.17
C CYS A 268 15.64 10.05 -6.92
N ARG A 269 15.33 10.66 -5.78
CA ARG A 269 15.69 12.05 -5.45
C ARG A 269 16.89 12.18 -4.51
N VAL A 270 17.08 11.20 -3.64
CA VAL A 270 18.10 11.21 -2.58
C VAL A 270 19.16 10.12 -2.82
N GLY A 271 18.70 8.92 -3.17
CA GLY A 271 19.49 7.70 -3.16
C GLY A 271 19.53 7.08 -1.76
N LEU A 272 19.14 5.81 -1.67
CA LEU A 272 19.10 5.06 -0.42
C LEU A 272 20.51 4.67 0.02
N GLY A 273 20.76 4.63 1.33
CA GLY A 273 22.05 4.29 1.92
C GLY A 273 23.14 5.36 1.77
N ARG A 274 22.86 6.49 1.11
CA ARG A 274 23.89 7.49 0.74
C ARG A 274 24.11 8.59 1.75
N LEU A 275 23.06 9.05 2.41
CA LEU A 275 23.13 10.20 3.30
C LEU A 275 23.40 9.75 4.75
N THR A 276 24.23 10.52 5.44
CA THR A 276 24.31 10.47 6.91
C THR A 276 23.07 11.11 7.53
N ASP A 277 22.81 10.83 8.80
CA ASP A 277 21.69 11.44 9.53
C ASP A 277 21.75 12.97 9.53
N ASP A 278 22.92 13.59 9.67
CA ASP A 278 23.07 15.05 9.59
C ASP A 278 22.80 15.61 8.19
N GLN A 279 23.11 14.85 7.13
CA GLN A 279 22.76 15.23 5.77
C GLN A 279 21.25 15.10 5.52
N LYS A 280 20.59 14.06 6.03
CA LYS A 280 19.13 13.87 5.90
C LYS A 280 18.36 15.04 6.52
N LYS A 281 18.76 15.51 7.71
CA LYS A 281 18.13 16.65 8.40
C LYS A 281 18.07 17.93 7.55
N ASN A 282 19.01 18.10 6.62
CA ASN A 282 19.19 19.31 5.82
C ASN A 282 18.90 19.09 4.32
N ASN A 283 18.44 17.90 3.91
CA ASN A 283 18.15 17.60 2.52
C ASN A 283 16.64 17.81 2.24
N PRO A 284 16.25 18.74 1.34
CA PRO A 284 14.85 19.09 1.10
C PRO A 284 14.02 17.98 0.44
N HIS A 285 14.66 16.92 -0.05
CA HIS A 285 14.00 15.72 -0.57
C HIS A 285 13.88 14.61 0.48
N ALA A 286 14.60 14.69 1.61
CA ALA A 286 14.54 13.71 2.69
C ALA A 286 13.76 14.23 3.91
N PHE A 287 13.97 15.48 4.30
CA PHE A 287 13.28 16.09 5.43
C PHE A 287 13.14 17.60 5.22
N VAL A 288 11.95 18.12 5.51
CA VAL A 288 11.64 19.55 5.43
C VAL A 288 10.93 19.97 6.70
N ARG A 289 11.29 21.14 7.22
CA ARG A 289 10.54 21.80 8.31
C ARG A 289 9.20 22.26 7.77
N CYS A 290 8.11 21.90 8.44
CA CYS A 290 6.76 22.18 7.98
C CYS A 290 5.80 22.41 9.15
N PRO A 291 4.73 23.18 8.97
CA PRO A 291 3.75 23.45 10.02
C PRO A 291 3.06 22.19 10.52
N HIS A 292 2.67 22.21 11.80
CA HIS A 292 1.64 21.31 12.31
C HIS A 292 0.29 21.66 11.69
N ARG A 293 -0.64 20.69 11.71
CA ARG A 293 -1.96 20.85 11.08
C ARG A 293 -2.88 21.80 11.85
N GLU A 294 -2.89 21.71 13.17
CA GLU A 294 -3.92 22.35 14.01
C GLU A 294 -3.35 23.22 15.15
N ASP A 295 -2.03 23.42 15.18
CA ASP A 295 -1.35 24.25 16.19
C ASP A 295 -0.21 25.07 15.55
N PRO A 296 0.30 26.13 16.22
CA PRO A 296 1.31 27.02 15.62
C PRO A 296 2.73 26.42 15.59
N GLY A 297 2.90 25.17 16.00
CA GLY A 297 4.15 24.44 15.98
C GLY A 297 4.59 24.03 14.58
N VAL A 298 5.82 23.53 14.53
CA VAL A 298 6.46 23.06 13.29
C VAL A 298 7.22 21.77 13.56
N PHE A 299 7.19 20.85 12.60
CA PHE A 299 8.08 19.71 12.60
C PHE A 299 9.51 20.19 12.36
N THR A 300 10.41 19.75 13.23
CA THR A 300 11.84 20.02 13.16
C THR A 300 12.58 18.69 13.04
N SER A 301 13.88 18.74 12.74
CA SER A 301 14.73 17.54 12.79
C SER A 301 14.73 16.87 14.16
N ASP A 302 14.36 17.61 15.22
CA ASP A 302 14.26 17.06 16.56
C ASP A 302 12.90 16.43 16.89
N SER A 303 11.89 16.66 16.05
CA SER A 303 10.56 16.11 16.24
C SER A 303 10.58 14.58 16.11
N THR A 304 9.93 13.94 17.06
CA THR A 304 9.67 12.50 17.06
C THR A 304 8.24 12.21 16.63
N VAL A 305 7.98 11.03 16.06
CA VAL A 305 6.64 10.58 15.69
C VAL A 305 5.73 10.54 16.92
N THR A 306 4.63 11.29 16.91
CA THR A 306 3.55 11.12 17.89
C THR A 306 2.67 9.96 17.47
N MET A 307 2.65 8.91 18.29
CA MET A 307 1.84 7.72 18.07
C MET A 307 1.45 7.17 19.43
N ARG A 308 0.18 7.28 19.77
CA ARG A 308 -0.36 6.98 21.09
C ARG A 308 -1.54 6.05 20.96
N ALA A 309 -1.70 5.12 21.90
CA ALA A 309 -2.83 4.20 21.91
C ALA A 309 -3.60 4.31 23.21
N GLY A 310 -4.92 4.21 23.11
CA GLY A 310 -5.85 4.11 24.22
C GLY A 310 -7.24 3.83 23.67
N GLU A 311 -7.95 2.87 24.27
CA GLU A 311 -9.32 2.53 23.87
C GLU A 311 -10.20 3.78 23.95
N PHE A 312 -10.93 4.08 22.88
CA PHE A 312 -11.75 5.29 22.71
C PHE A 312 -10.97 6.62 22.90
N GLY A 313 -9.64 6.59 22.79
CA GLY A 313 -8.78 7.75 23.09
C GLY A 313 -8.70 8.09 24.59
N ILE A 314 -9.13 7.20 25.49
CA ILE A 314 -9.08 7.43 26.94
C ILE A 314 -7.66 7.17 27.46
N LYS A 315 -7.07 8.19 28.11
CA LYS A 315 -5.71 8.17 28.68
C LYS A 315 -4.66 7.58 27.71
N PRO A 316 -4.53 8.12 26.48
CA PRO A 316 -3.67 7.50 25.49
C PRO A 316 -2.19 7.68 25.84
N VAL A 317 -1.41 6.62 25.66
CA VAL A 317 0.02 6.59 26.00
C VAL A 317 0.85 6.37 24.73
N GLN A 318 1.97 7.09 24.62
CA GLN A 318 2.89 7.04 23.49
C GLN A 318 3.54 5.66 23.37
N VAL A 319 3.44 5.03 22.20
CA VAL A 319 3.76 3.61 21.97
C VAL A 319 5.18 3.18 22.33
N ASN A 320 6.16 4.10 22.32
CA ASN A 320 7.54 3.83 22.70
C ASN A 320 7.86 4.17 24.18
N THR A 321 6.85 4.35 25.02
CA THR A 321 7.01 4.53 26.47
C THR A 321 7.22 3.19 27.16
N ALA A 322 8.30 3.06 27.93
CA ALA A 322 8.56 1.85 28.72
C ALA A 322 7.38 1.52 29.66
N GLY A 323 6.99 0.25 29.69
CA GLY A 323 5.85 -0.24 30.49
C GLY A 323 4.50 -0.25 29.76
N GLN A 324 4.39 0.35 28.57
CA GLN A 324 3.22 0.16 27.71
C GLN A 324 3.26 -1.19 26.98
N SER A 325 2.11 -1.84 26.78
CA SER A 325 2.02 -3.14 26.09
C SER A 325 2.53 -3.13 24.65
N LEU A 326 2.57 -1.96 24.02
CA LEU A 326 3.02 -1.74 22.64
C LEU A 326 4.52 -1.44 22.55
N PHE A 327 5.17 -1.10 23.67
CA PHE A 327 6.58 -0.77 23.74
C PHE A 327 7.49 -1.80 23.05
N PRO A 328 7.29 -3.13 23.22
CA PRO A 328 8.14 -4.13 22.57
C PRO A 328 8.17 -4.02 21.04
N PHE A 329 7.10 -3.51 20.41
CA PHE A 329 6.98 -3.42 18.96
C PHE A 329 7.66 -2.17 18.38
N PHE A 330 7.87 -1.14 19.21
CA PHE A 330 8.38 0.15 18.77
C PHE A 330 9.74 0.52 19.38
N ARG A 331 10.20 -0.16 20.43
CA ARG A 331 11.44 0.19 21.16
C ARG A 331 12.70 0.30 20.28
N ASN A 332 12.77 -0.46 19.18
CA ASN A 332 13.91 -0.47 18.27
C ASN A 332 13.63 0.25 16.95
N VAL A 333 12.47 0.91 16.80
CA VAL A 333 12.14 1.69 15.61
C VAL A 333 12.64 3.12 15.82
N PRO A 334 13.49 3.66 14.93
CA PRO A 334 13.91 5.06 15.00
C PRO A 334 12.69 5.99 14.99
N SER A 335 12.60 6.89 15.97
CA SER A 335 11.39 7.71 16.18
C SER A 335 11.50 9.12 15.63
N ARG A 336 12.67 9.57 15.14
CA ARG A 336 12.82 10.88 14.52
C ARG A 336 12.49 10.80 13.03
N TYR A 337 11.72 11.77 12.54
CA TYR A 337 11.20 11.74 11.17
C TYR A 337 12.29 11.63 10.09
N TYR A 338 13.41 12.34 10.24
CA TYR A 338 14.50 12.25 9.25
C TYR A 338 15.17 10.87 9.19
N GLN A 339 15.11 10.08 10.27
CA GLN A 339 15.69 8.72 10.29
C GLN A 339 14.85 7.76 9.43
N LEU A 340 13.56 8.03 9.29
CA LEU A 340 12.62 7.27 8.48
C LEU A 340 12.77 7.53 6.97
N ALA A 341 13.59 8.49 6.58
CA ALA A 341 13.87 8.84 5.18
C ALA A 341 14.76 7.82 4.44
N ASP A 342 15.21 6.75 5.10
CA ASP A 342 16.05 5.74 4.47
C ASP A 342 15.83 4.36 5.09
N ILE A 343 15.17 3.47 4.34
CA ILE A 343 14.81 2.13 4.81
C ILE A 343 16.03 1.22 5.05
N THR A 344 17.18 1.54 4.45
CA THR A 344 18.42 0.76 4.58
C THR A 344 19.18 1.08 5.86
N GLN A 345 18.90 2.23 6.49
CA GLN A 345 19.59 2.73 7.68
C GLN A 345 18.71 2.70 8.94
N LEU A 346 17.71 1.82 9.00
CA LEU A 346 16.80 1.67 10.15
C LEU A 346 17.27 0.64 11.19
N GLY A 347 18.56 0.31 11.23
CA GLY A 347 19.11 -0.67 12.19
C GLY A 347 18.48 -2.06 12.04
N ASP A 348 17.98 -2.61 13.15
CA ASP A 348 17.39 -3.97 13.24
C ASP A 348 16.03 -4.11 12.53
N VAL A 349 15.42 -2.98 12.18
CA VAL A 349 14.12 -2.96 11.48
C VAL A 349 14.27 -2.53 10.03
N ARG A 350 15.50 -2.51 9.49
CA ARG A 350 15.75 -2.27 8.07
C ARG A 350 15.07 -3.30 7.19
N TYR A 351 14.63 -2.85 6.03
CA TYR A 351 13.90 -3.67 5.07
C TYR A 351 14.16 -3.18 3.66
N THR A 352 13.73 -3.98 2.69
CA THR A 352 13.71 -3.64 1.27
C THR A 352 12.44 -4.22 0.63
N TYR A 353 12.25 -3.94 -0.66
CA TYR A 353 11.17 -4.43 -1.50
C TYR A 353 11.69 -5.34 -2.61
N GLN A 354 10.89 -6.37 -2.90
CA GLN A 354 10.93 -7.05 -4.19
C GLN A 354 9.91 -6.41 -5.12
N ILE A 355 10.34 -5.91 -6.28
CA ILE A 355 9.52 -5.15 -7.24
C ILE A 355 9.65 -5.70 -8.66
N GLY A 356 8.58 -5.59 -9.44
CA GLY A 356 8.53 -5.98 -10.86
C GLY A 356 7.44 -5.19 -11.59
N GLY A 357 7.33 -5.37 -12.91
CA GLY A 357 6.23 -4.81 -13.71
C GLY A 357 6.16 -3.29 -13.67
N LEU A 358 4.94 -2.73 -13.61
CA LEU A 358 4.74 -1.28 -13.64
C LEU A 358 5.44 -0.56 -12.47
N VAL A 359 5.41 -1.13 -11.26
CA VAL A 359 6.08 -0.51 -10.09
C VAL A 359 7.60 -0.71 -10.13
N GLY A 360 8.07 -1.83 -10.68
CA GLY A 360 9.48 -2.08 -10.99
C GLY A 360 10.04 -1.03 -11.96
N MET A 361 9.31 -0.75 -13.04
CA MET A 361 9.67 0.31 -13.99
C MET A 361 9.74 1.68 -13.31
N LEU A 362 8.75 2.03 -12.49
CA LEU A 362 8.72 3.28 -11.72
C LEU A 362 9.95 3.39 -10.80
N GLY A 363 10.24 2.32 -10.05
CA GLY A 363 11.31 2.28 -9.05
C GLY A 363 12.72 2.30 -9.63
N MET A 364 12.93 1.58 -10.75
CA MET A 364 14.25 1.43 -11.35
C MET A 364 14.59 2.56 -12.31
N GLN A 365 13.61 3.04 -13.07
CA GLN A 365 13.83 4.06 -14.08
C GLN A 365 13.54 5.48 -13.56
N CYS A 366 12.91 5.67 -12.39
CA CYS A 366 12.61 7.00 -11.85
C CYS A 366 11.85 7.87 -12.88
N ASP A 367 12.20 9.15 -13.04
CA ASP A 367 11.67 10.03 -14.11
C ASP A 367 12.08 9.59 -15.54
N ALA A 368 12.92 8.56 -15.68
CA ALA A 368 13.19 7.89 -16.94
C ALA A 368 12.22 6.73 -17.21
N SER A 369 11.35 6.34 -16.26
CA SER A 369 10.23 5.41 -16.48
C SER A 369 9.23 5.91 -17.53
N MET A 370 9.35 7.18 -17.86
CA MET A 370 8.86 7.78 -19.08
C MET A 370 9.90 7.53 -20.20
N PRO A 371 9.68 6.54 -21.09
CA PRO A 371 10.73 5.98 -21.93
C PRO A 371 11.44 7.04 -22.78
N VAL A 372 12.77 7.01 -22.72
CA VAL A 372 13.67 7.78 -23.60
C VAL A 372 13.91 6.95 -24.85
N ARG A 373 13.86 7.57 -26.04
CA ARG A 373 14.18 6.95 -27.35
C ARG A 373 15.25 5.85 -27.19
N ARG A 374 14.84 4.59 -27.29
CA ARG A 374 15.73 3.51 -27.71
C ARG A 374 15.32 3.13 -29.11
N ARG A 375 16.17 3.51 -30.06
CA ARG A 375 16.15 2.95 -31.41
C ARG A 375 16.35 1.45 -31.24
N LEU A 376 15.31 0.67 -31.47
CA LEU A 376 15.40 -0.79 -31.60
C LEU A 376 16.33 -1.08 -32.76
N GLU A 377 17.57 -1.50 -32.47
CA GLU A 377 18.32 -2.29 -33.45
C GLU A 377 17.77 -3.71 -33.42
N SER A 378 17.10 -4.05 -34.52
CA SER A 378 16.61 -5.38 -34.82
C SER A 378 17.79 -6.34 -35.10
N SER A 379 17.83 -7.47 -34.41
CA SER A 379 18.33 -8.77 -34.90
C SER A 379 18.10 -9.78 -33.74
N HIS A 380 17.48 -10.95 -33.87
CA HIS A 380 17.29 -11.84 -35.00
C HIS A 380 15.96 -12.60 -34.87
N LEU A 381 15.35 -12.90 -36.02
CA LEU A 381 14.42 -14.00 -36.23
C LEU A 381 14.95 -15.30 -35.61
N ARG A 382 14.05 -16.08 -34.99
CA ARG A 382 13.85 -17.50 -35.33
C ARG A 382 12.50 -17.99 -34.82
N CYS A 383 11.61 -18.31 -35.76
CA CYS A 383 10.48 -19.19 -35.53
C CYS A 383 10.99 -20.62 -35.30
N LYS A 384 10.34 -21.36 -34.39
CA LYS A 384 10.11 -22.79 -34.56
C LYS A 384 8.75 -23.15 -33.97
N THR A 385 7.93 -23.72 -34.84
CA THR A 385 6.78 -24.54 -34.53
C THR A 385 7.27 -25.86 -33.91
N ASP A 386 6.49 -26.44 -33.01
CA ASP A 386 5.72 -27.66 -33.28
C ASP A 386 4.87 -28.03 -32.05
N LEU A 387 3.66 -28.49 -32.34
CA LEU A 387 2.71 -29.10 -31.41
C LEU A 387 3.17 -30.53 -31.09
N ASP A 388 3.08 -30.97 -29.84
CA ASP A 388 2.46 -32.26 -29.53
C ASP A 388 2.04 -32.38 -28.06
N ASP A 389 1.01 -33.19 -27.85
CA ASP A 389 0.20 -33.38 -26.65
C ASP A 389 0.85 -34.28 -25.59
N GLY A 390 0.46 -34.09 -24.32
CA GLY A 390 0.75 -35.06 -23.25
C GLY A 390 0.30 -34.61 -21.87
N HIS A 391 -0.75 -35.23 -21.34
CA HIS A 391 -1.07 -35.26 -19.91
C HIS A 391 0.10 -35.85 -19.12
N ASP A 392 0.48 -35.24 -18.00
CA ASP A 392 0.18 -35.79 -16.67
C ASP A 392 0.60 -34.84 -15.56
N ALA A 393 -0.11 -34.96 -14.45
CA ALA A 393 0.09 -34.22 -13.22
C ALA A 393 1.43 -34.60 -12.57
N ASP A 394 2.19 -33.60 -12.13
CA ASP A 394 2.98 -33.67 -10.91
C ASP A 394 3.30 -32.26 -10.40
N ALA A 395 3.37 -32.15 -9.08
CA ALA A 395 3.48 -30.92 -8.31
C ALA A 395 4.66 -30.02 -8.75
N PRO A 396 4.53 -28.68 -8.69
CA PRO A 396 5.64 -27.82 -9.06
C PRO A 396 6.74 -27.91 -8.00
N GLU A 397 7.88 -28.47 -8.43
CA GLU A 397 9.18 -28.21 -7.86
C GLU A 397 9.41 -26.69 -7.77
N SER A 398 10.11 -26.28 -6.70
CA SER A 398 10.45 -24.91 -6.43
C SER A 398 11.14 -24.24 -7.62
N GLU A 399 10.44 -23.36 -8.34
CA GLU A 399 11.09 -22.43 -9.25
C GLU A 399 12.03 -21.54 -8.44
N ALA A 400 13.33 -21.68 -8.70
CA ALA A 400 14.32 -20.73 -8.25
C ALA A 400 13.91 -19.36 -8.80
N SER A 401 13.41 -18.49 -7.92
CA SER A 401 13.02 -17.13 -8.28
C SER A 401 14.23 -16.44 -8.93
N ASN A 402 14.04 -15.97 -10.16
CA ASN A 402 15.08 -15.30 -10.94
C ASN A 402 15.25 -13.85 -10.42
N THR A 403 15.53 -13.70 -9.13
CA THR A 403 15.59 -12.41 -8.44
C THR A 403 17.02 -11.88 -8.45
N THR A 404 17.24 -10.68 -8.99
CA THR A 404 18.55 -10.01 -8.95
C THR A 404 18.49 -8.78 -8.05
N LEU A 405 19.37 -8.70 -7.05
CA LEU A 405 19.54 -7.48 -6.27
C LEU A 405 20.16 -6.40 -7.17
N THR A 406 19.38 -5.37 -7.49
CA THR A 406 19.82 -4.26 -8.37
C THR A 406 19.68 -2.94 -7.63
N GLY A 407 20.79 -2.45 -7.09
CA GLY A 407 20.77 -1.35 -6.13
C GLY A 407 20.18 -1.81 -4.81
N GLU A 408 19.16 -1.10 -4.32
CA GLU A 408 18.55 -1.34 -3.01
C GLU A 408 17.24 -2.14 -3.09
N PHE A 409 16.84 -2.62 -4.27
CA PHE A 409 15.65 -3.45 -4.50
C PHE A 409 15.99 -4.81 -5.11
N TYR A 410 15.15 -5.80 -4.81
CA TYR A 410 15.15 -7.10 -5.49
C TYR A 410 14.24 -7.02 -6.72
N LEU A 411 14.75 -7.34 -7.91
CA LEU A 411 13.96 -7.30 -9.14
C LEU A 411 13.33 -8.66 -9.43
N ASP A 412 12.04 -8.62 -9.76
CA ASP A 412 11.28 -9.75 -10.25
C ASP A 412 10.98 -9.56 -11.74
N ASP A 413 11.70 -10.29 -12.59
CA ASP A 413 11.59 -10.18 -14.05
C ASP A 413 10.26 -10.77 -14.60
N ASP A 414 9.47 -11.46 -13.78
CA ASP A 414 8.27 -12.15 -14.27
C ASP A 414 7.03 -11.25 -14.37
N ASP A 415 7.00 -10.07 -13.74
CA ASP A 415 5.87 -9.13 -13.87
C ASP A 415 5.89 -8.36 -15.21
N ASP A 416 7.01 -8.39 -15.93
CA ASP A 416 7.15 -7.81 -17.27
C ASP A 416 6.33 -8.57 -18.34
N LYS A 417 5.73 -9.72 -17.98
CA LYS A 417 4.92 -10.57 -18.85
C LYS A 417 3.40 -10.48 -18.60
N ASP A 418 2.94 -9.74 -17.59
CA ASP A 418 1.50 -9.57 -17.33
C ASP A 418 0.84 -8.76 -18.47
N ASP A 419 -0.28 -9.26 -19.02
CA ASP A 419 -0.99 -8.63 -20.15
C ASP A 419 -1.38 -7.17 -19.86
N GLY A 420 -1.74 -6.87 -18.60
CA GLY A 420 -2.01 -5.51 -18.17
C GLY A 420 -0.77 -4.61 -18.24
N THR A 421 0.38 -5.10 -17.75
CA THR A 421 1.67 -4.38 -17.84
C THR A 421 2.01 -4.07 -19.29
N VAL A 422 1.97 -5.08 -20.15
CA VAL A 422 2.36 -4.97 -21.56
C VAL A 422 1.48 -3.95 -22.28
N LYS A 423 0.15 -3.97 -22.04
CA LYS A 423 -0.79 -3.01 -22.63
C LYS A 423 -0.58 -1.59 -22.13
N VAL A 424 -0.33 -1.40 -20.84
CA VAL A 424 -0.02 -0.06 -20.29
C VAL A 424 1.26 0.49 -20.88
N GLN A 425 2.32 -0.32 -20.94
CA GLN A 425 3.59 0.11 -21.52
C GLN A 425 3.43 0.47 -23.00
N ALA A 426 2.77 -0.38 -23.79
CA ALA A 426 2.53 -0.13 -25.20
C ALA A 426 1.65 1.12 -25.43
N TRP A 427 0.64 1.36 -24.60
CA TRP A 427 -0.17 2.58 -24.64
C TRP A 427 0.66 3.83 -24.33
N VAL A 428 1.48 3.80 -23.28
CA VAL A 428 2.39 4.91 -22.93
C VAL A 428 3.33 5.21 -24.10
N ASP A 429 3.93 4.19 -24.69
CA ASP A 429 4.84 4.34 -25.83
C ASP A 429 4.16 4.94 -27.07
N ASP A 430 2.95 4.49 -27.39
CA ASP A 430 2.15 4.97 -28.52
C ASP A 430 1.77 6.46 -28.36
N VAL A 431 1.25 6.82 -27.18
CA VAL A 431 0.88 8.22 -26.87
C VAL A 431 2.10 9.14 -26.94
N ARG A 432 3.23 8.73 -26.34
CA ARG A 432 4.47 9.53 -26.36
C ARG A 432 4.98 9.73 -27.77
N GLN A 433 5.02 8.68 -28.59
CA GLN A 433 5.46 8.78 -29.99
C GLN A 433 4.58 9.76 -30.78
N ALA A 434 3.26 9.69 -30.60
CA ALA A 434 2.34 10.62 -31.24
C ALA A 434 2.54 12.07 -30.77
N LEU A 435 2.77 12.27 -29.48
CA LEU A 435 3.04 13.59 -28.92
C LEU A 435 4.33 14.20 -29.45
N GLN A 436 5.43 13.44 -29.45
CA GLN A 436 6.73 13.89 -29.95
C GLN A 436 6.73 14.13 -31.46
N ALA A 437 5.94 13.37 -32.22
CA ALA A 437 5.77 13.60 -33.66
C ALA A 437 5.04 14.92 -33.94
N ARG A 438 4.10 15.31 -33.07
CA ARG A 438 3.34 16.56 -33.18
C ARG A 438 4.11 17.77 -32.63
N ASP A 439 4.82 17.58 -31.53
CA ASP A 439 5.60 18.60 -30.83
C ASP A 439 6.95 18.00 -30.40
N PRO A 440 7.99 18.09 -31.24
CA PRO A 440 9.32 17.57 -30.91
C PRO A 440 9.98 18.23 -29.70
N ALA A 441 9.46 19.38 -29.24
CA ALA A 441 9.94 20.11 -28.08
C ALA A 441 9.14 19.81 -26.79
N ILE A 442 8.17 18.88 -26.85
CA ILE A 442 7.36 18.51 -25.70
C ILE A 442 8.22 18.04 -24.52
N THR A 443 7.93 18.56 -23.33
CA THR A 443 8.64 18.17 -22.11
C THR A 443 8.11 16.85 -21.55
N LYS A 444 8.93 16.11 -20.78
CA LYS A 444 8.47 14.91 -20.07
C LYS A 444 7.27 15.18 -19.16
N ASP A 445 7.23 16.35 -18.55
CA ASP A 445 6.11 16.74 -17.68
C ASP A 445 4.84 17.01 -18.47
N ASP A 446 4.95 17.58 -19.68
CA ASP A 446 3.82 17.72 -20.61
C ASP A 446 3.31 16.37 -21.11
N GLU A 447 4.22 15.45 -21.44
CA GLU A 447 3.86 14.06 -21.79
C GLU A 447 3.10 13.38 -20.66
N ALA A 448 3.59 13.51 -19.41
CA ALA A 448 2.95 12.94 -18.24
C ALA A 448 1.57 13.54 -17.97
N ARG A 449 1.43 14.87 -18.10
CA ARG A 449 0.14 15.56 -17.99
C ARG A 449 -0.84 15.06 -19.04
N GLU A 450 -0.38 14.87 -20.27
CA GLU A 450 -1.25 14.41 -21.35
C GLU A 450 -1.70 12.97 -21.15
N LEU A 451 -0.80 12.06 -20.76
CA LEU A 451 -1.18 10.69 -20.41
C LEU A 451 -2.23 10.66 -19.29
N GLU A 452 -2.07 11.48 -18.25
CA GLU A 452 -3.06 11.58 -17.17
C GLU A 452 -4.40 12.12 -17.67
N LYS A 453 -4.42 13.17 -18.50
CA LYS A 453 -5.67 13.65 -19.13
C LYS A 453 -6.37 12.56 -19.94
N MET A 454 -5.61 11.83 -20.77
CA MET A 454 -6.15 10.76 -21.61
C MET A 454 -6.76 9.64 -20.77
N ILE A 455 -6.08 9.18 -19.72
CA ILE A 455 -6.62 8.13 -18.86
C ILE A 455 -7.83 8.65 -18.06
N CYS A 456 -7.81 9.88 -17.54
CA CYS A 456 -8.96 10.46 -16.85
C CYS A 456 -10.19 10.53 -17.75
N MET A 457 -10.03 10.98 -19.00
CA MET A 457 -11.11 11.01 -19.99
C MET A 457 -11.55 9.61 -20.44
N PHE A 458 -10.63 8.63 -20.45
CA PHE A 458 -10.99 7.24 -20.68
C PHE A 458 -11.89 6.70 -19.57
N TYR A 459 -11.54 6.90 -18.30
CA TYR A 459 -12.41 6.50 -17.19
C TYR A 459 -13.78 7.18 -17.25
N GLU A 460 -13.78 8.48 -17.55
CA GLU A 460 -15.00 9.24 -17.70
C GLU A 460 -15.93 8.66 -18.77
N THR A 461 -15.36 8.25 -19.91
CA THR A 461 -16.15 7.83 -21.08
C THR A 461 -16.40 6.33 -21.16
N CYS A 462 -15.58 5.51 -20.50
CA CYS A 462 -15.54 4.06 -20.71
C CYS A 462 -15.52 3.21 -19.43
N ARG A 463 -15.41 3.80 -18.23
CA ARG A 463 -15.38 3.08 -16.93
C ARG A 463 -16.36 3.66 -15.91
N GLY A 464 -17.55 4.05 -16.34
CA GLY A 464 -18.63 4.48 -15.45
C GLY A 464 -18.55 5.92 -14.91
N GLY A 465 -17.61 6.73 -15.40
CA GLY A 465 -17.50 8.15 -15.03
C GLY A 465 -16.50 8.44 -13.92
N ILE A 466 -16.02 9.68 -13.86
CA ILE A 466 -15.22 10.21 -12.75
C ILE A 466 -16.14 10.96 -11.78
N HIS A 467 -16.28 10.42 -10.59
CA HIS A 467 -17.12 10.97 -9.53
C HIS A 467 -16.27 11.63 -8.45
N ASP A 468 -16.88 12.57 -7.73
CA ASP A 468 -16.28 13.12 -6.52
C ASP A 468 -16.40 12.12 -5.35
N TYR A 469 -15.62 12.33 -4.29
CA TYR A 469 -15.75 11.54 -3.07
C TYR A 469 -17.14 11.73 -2.45
N SER A 470 -17.66 10.67 -1.82
CA SER A 470 -18.93 10.75 -1.10
C SER A 470 -18.85 11.77 0.04
N ASP A 471 -19.97 12.41 0.37
CA ASP A 471 -20.01 13.37 1.48
C ASP A 471 -19.58 12.76 2.80
N THR A 472 -19.86 11.46 3.01
CA THR A 472 -19.43 10.72 4.20
C THR A 472 -17.92 10.60 4.25
N PHE A 473 -17.26 10.27 3.13
CA PHE A 473 -15.80 10.20 3.07
C PHE A 473 -15.17 11.58 3.29
N LYS A 474 -15.70 12.61 2.61
CA LYS A 474 -15.23 14.00 2.78
C LYS A 474 -15.36 14.47 4.22
N ARG A 475 -16.46 14.17 4.91
CA ARG A 475 -16.63 14.50 6.33
C ARG A 475 -15.68 13.71 7.23
N ALA A 476 -15.49 12.42 6.98
CA ALA A 476 -14.65 11.55 7.80
C ALA A 476 -13.19 12.02 7.77
N PHE A 477 -12.62 12.20 6.58
CA PHE A 477 -11.21 12.58 6.41
C PHE A 477 -10.99 14.09 6.31
N ASN A 478 -12.07 14.89 6.36
CA ASN A 478 -12.06 16.34 6.14
C ASN A 478 -11.24 16.71 4.89
N VAL A 479 -11.58 16.00 3.79
CA VAL A 479 -11.03 16.15 2.44
C VAL A 479 -11.89 17.17 1.70
N THR A 480 -11.26 18.24 1.23
CA THR A 480 -11.93 19.34 0.53
C THR A 480 -11.74 19.28 -0.98
N ALA A 481 -10.65 18.65 -1.44
CA ALA A 481 -10.35 18.46 -2.85
C ALA A 481 -10.98 17.16 -3.41
N PRO A 482 -11.44 17.17 -4.66
CA PRO A 482 -11.90 15.95 -5.34
C PRO A 482 -10.71 15.06 -5.77
N PRO A 483 -10.95 13.80 -6.20
CA PRO A 483 -9.89 12.94 -6.72
C PRO A 483 -9.19 13.54 -7.96
N PRO A 484 -7.90 13.22 -8.24
CA PRO A 484 -7.09 13.90 -9.26
C PRO A 484 -7.72 14.06 -10.64
N CYS A 485 -8.44 13.04 -11.12
CA CYS A 485 -9.06 13.09 -12.45
C CYS A 485 -10.29 13.99 -12.54
N LYS A 486 -10.98 14.27 -11.43
CA LYS A 486 -12.22 15.07 -11.45
C LYS A 486 -11.98 16.50 -11.96
N PRO A 487 -11.04 17.29 -11.43
CA PRO A 487 -10.78 18.64 -11.93
C PRO A 487 -10.24 18.62 -13.37
N ILE A 488 -9.51 17.56 -13.76
CA ILE A 488 -9.01 17.39 -15.13
C ILE A 488 -10.17 17.21 -16.12
N VAL A 489 -11.09 16.30 -15.84
CA VAL A 489 -12.28 16.03 -16.66
C VAL A 489 -13.18 17.27 -16.73
N ASP A 490 -13.43 17.92 -15.59
CA ASP A 490 -14.26 19.13 -15.54
C ASP A 490 -13.66 20.25 -16.39
N ALA A 491 -12.35 20.47 -16.32
CA ALA A 491 -11.66 21.47 -17.13
C ALA A 491 -11.74 21.15 -18.64
N ILE A 492 -11.57 19.88 -19.02
CA ILE A 492 -11.68 19.44 -20.42
C ILE A 492 -13.12 19.65 -20.94
N LYS A 493 -14.14 19.29 -20.14
CA LYS A 493 -15.55 19.44 -20.52
C LYS A 493 -16.05 20.87 -20.53
N ALA A 494 -15.56 21.72 -19.64
CA ALA A 494 -15.97 23.12 -19.55
C ALA A 494 -15.52 23.96 -20.76
N ALA A 495 -14.49 23.51 -21.49
CA ALA A 495 -14.09 23.93 -22.85
C ALA A 495 -14.24 25.43 -23.21
N ASN A 496 -14.01 26.37 -22.27
CA ASN A 496 -14.18 27.81 -22.54
C ASN A 496 -13.09 28.76 -22.00
N SER A 497 -11.88 28.34 -21.61
CA SER A 497 -10.86 29.36 -21.25
C SER A 497 -9.36 29.05 -21.31
N SER A 498 -8.87 27.85 -21.64
CA SER A 498 -7.42 27.70 -21.87
C SER A 498 -7.02 26.53 -22.77
N SER A 499 -6.00 26.77 -23.61
CA SER A 499 -5.31 25.73 -24.41
C SER A 499 -4.70 24.64 -23.53
N CYS A 500 -4.41 24.94 -22.25
CA CYS A 500 -3.89 24.00 -21.27
C CYS A 500 -4.88 22.91 -20.87
N ALA A 501 -6.20 23.16 -20.98
CA ALA A 501 -7.24 22.20 -20.64
C ALA A 501 -7.57 21.24 -21.80
N GLN A 502 -7.17 21.54 -23.03
CA GLN A 502 -7.45 20.67 -24.17
C GLN A 502 -6.51 19.45 -24.20
N LEU A 503 -7.02 18.35 -24.75
CA LEU A 503 -6.21 17.20 -25.15
C LEU A 503 -5.41 17.58 -26.41
N ARG A 504 -4.10 17.36 -26.38
CA ARG A 504 -3.17 17.62 -27.48
C ARG A 504 -3.37 16.62 -28.64
N LEU A 505 -3.83 15.41 -28.35
CA LEU A 505 -4.12 14.38 -29.36
C LEU A 505 -5.63 14.31 -29.65
N PRO A 506 -6.10 14.64 -30.88
CA PRO A 506 -7.53 14.59 -31.21
C PRO A 506 -8.07 13.16 -31.27
N ASP A 507 -7.21 12.18 -31.60
CA ASP A 507 -7.50 10.75 -31.68
C ASP A 507 -7.19 10.00 -30.37
N TRP A 508 -7.16 10.74 -29.24
CA TRP A 508 -6.83 10.18 -27.93
C TRP A 508 -7.70 8.97 -27.56
N LYS A 509 -8.99 8.99 -27.94
CA LYS A 509 -9.95 7.96 -27.57
C LYS A 509 -9.66 6.69 -28.34
N GLU A 510 -9.56 6.77 -29.66
CA GLU A 510 -9.23 5.65 -30.54
C GLU A 510 -7.90 5.02 -30.13
N ARG A 511 -6.89 5.86 -29.83
CA ARG A 511 -5.58 5.42 -29.36
C ARG A 511 -5.64 4.71 -28.01
N THR A 512 -6.46 5.16 -27.08
CA THR A 512 -6.57 4.53 -25.76
C THR A 512 -7.39 3.23 -25.83
N VAL A 513 -8.49 3.22 -26.59
CA VAL A 513 -9.36 2.05 -26.77
C VAL A 513 -8.67 0.90 -27.48
N LYS A 514 -7.66 1.18 -28.32
CA LYS A 514 -6.78 0.18 -28.92
C LYS A 514 -6.12 -0.75 -27.88
N TYR A 515 -5.81 -0.25 -26.69
CA TYR A 515 -5.17 -1.03 -25.62
C TYR A 515 -6.15 -1.42 -24.51
N PHE A 516 -7.13 -0.54 -24.23
CA PHE A 516 -8.09 -0.71 -23.15
C PHE A 516 -9.52 -0.70 -23.69
N PRO A 517 -10.17 -1.86 -23.86
CA PRO A 517 -11.53 -1.91 -24.38
C PRO A 517 -12.53 -1.27 -23.40
N CYS A 518 -13.43 -0.42 -23.88
CA CYS A 518 -14.48 0.17 -23.05
C CYS A 518 -15.42 -0.89 -22.48
N ASP A 519 -16.09 -0.59 -21.37
CA ASP A 519 -17.13 -1.47 -20.84
C ASP A 519 -18.24 -1.63 -21.89
N PRO A 520 -18.80 -2.85 -22.08
CA PRO A 520 -19.96 -3.01 -22.93
C PRO A 520 -21.08 -2.10 -22.41
N SER A 521 -21.75 -1.40 -23.31
CA SER A 521 -22.64 -0.25 -23.06
C SER A 521 -23.88 -0.50 -22.18
N ASP A 522 -23.99 -1.63 -21.49
CA ASP A 522 -25.19 -2.06 -20.74
C ASP A 522 -24.95 -2.36 -19.25
N GLY A 523 -23.83 -1.92 -18.67
CA GLY A 523 -23.53 -2.13 -17.24
C GLY A 523 -23.32 -0.84 -16.48
N ALA A 524 -24.39 -0.08 -16.19
CA ALA A 524 -24.33 1.00 -15.21
C ALA A 524 -23.88 0.42 -13.86
N TYR A 525 -22.60 0.62 -13.49
CA TYR A 525 -22.16 0.46 -12.11
C TYR A 525 -22.92 1.49 -11.28
N LEU A 526 -24.04 1.06 -10.69
CA LEU A 526 -24.80 1.86 -9.75
C LEU A 526 -23.92 2.06 -8.51
N VAL A 527 -23.28 3.24 -8.46
CA VAL A 527 -22.69 3.77 -7.23
C VAL A 527 -23.85 3.91 -6.23
N GLY A 528 -23.82 3.08 -5.19
CA GLY A 528 -24.82 3.06 -4.13
C GLY A 528 -24.85 4.40 -3.39
N GLY A 529 -25.77 5.27 -3.80
CA GLY A 529 -26.29 6.33 -2.96
C GLY A 529 -27.37 5.78 -2.05
N ASN A 530 -27.01 5.55 -0.79
CA ASN A 530 -27.80 5.89 0.40
C ASN A 530 -26.99 5.59 1.67
#